data_AF-A0A523UJL5-F1
#
_entry.id   AF-A0A523UJL5-F1
#
_cell.length_a   1.000
_cell.length_b   1.000
_cell.length_c   1.000
_cell.angle_alpha   90.00
_cell.angle_beta   90.00
_cell.angle_gamma   90.00
#
_symmetry.space_group_name_H-M   'P 1'
#
loop_
_entity.id
_entity.type
_entity.pdbx_description
1 polymer ?
#
loop_
_entity_poly.entity_id
_entity_poly.type
_entity_poly.pdbx_seq_one_letter_code
_entity_poly.pdbx_strand_id
1 'polypeptide(L)'
;MKEINDLLSETNSHVIREVLDSGGVIVGIKAEGFAGVLIEDQKLTDSLAKKVEKEAGVKGFISTDELPKYGLNKQDKRNIEEAFGVKEGDVVILVADQREKAEKAIQIIEAEIAKRKE
;
A
#
# COMPACT_ATOMS: atom_id res chain seq x y z
N MET A 1 -1.62 10.21 -3.93
CA MET A 1 -0.31 9.64 -3.53
C MET A 1 0.29 10.43 -2.38
N LYS A 2 0.84 9.76 -1.35
CA LYS A 2 1.58 10.36 -0.23
C LYS A 2 2.72 9.44 0.21
N GLU A 3 3.90 10.02 0.46
CA GLU A 3 5.07 9.33 1.03
C GLU A 3 4.97 9.30 2.56
N ILE A 4 5.28 8.16 3.18
CA ILE A 4 5.17 7.93 4.64
C ILE A 4 6.44 7.35 5.26
N ASN A 5 7.59 7.64 4.67
CA ASN A 5 8.90 7.14 5.12
C ASN A 5 9.16 7.45 6.61
N ASP A 6 8.98 8.71 7.02
CA ASP A 6 9.15 9.13 8.42
C ASP A 6 8.20 8.40 9.38
N LEU A 7 6.94 8.22 8.98
CA LEU A 7 5.94 7.57 9.81
C LEU A 7 6.29 6.11 10.12
N LEU A 8 6.96 5.44 9.17
CA LEU A 8 7.39 4.07 9.31
C LEU A 8 8.89 3.94 9.63
N SER A 9 9.61 5.03 9.88
CA SER A 9 11.06 4.96 10.18
C SER A 9 11.34 4.22 11.48
N GLU A 10 10.42 4.29 12.46
CA GLU A 10 10.53 3.58 13.73
C GLU A 10 9.77 2.23 13.75
N THR A 11 9.14 1.83 12.65
CA THR A 11 8.31 0.61 12.62
C THR A 11 9.14 -0.64 12.88
N ASN A 12 8.57 -1.66 13.52
CA ASN A 12 9.26 -2.94 13.76
C ASN A 12 9.21 -3.91 12.56
N SER A 13 8.62 -3.49 11.45
CA SER A 13 8.61 -4.28 10.22
C SER A 13 10.01 -4.36 9.60
N HIS A 14 10.56 -5.58 9.55
CA HIS A 14 11.82 -5.86 8.87
C HIS A 14 11.73 -5.53 7.38
N VAL A 15 10.57 -5.79 6.74
CA VAL A 15 10.34 -5.54 5.32
C VAL A 15 10.43 -4.06 5.00
N ILE A 16 9.78 -3.22 5.81
CA ILE A 16 9.80 -1.77 5.60
C ILE A 16 11.19 -1.19 5.87
N ARG A 17 11.86 -1.64 6.95
CA ARG A 17 13.23 -1.22 7.26
C ARG A 17 14.22 -1.58 6.16
N GLU A 18 14.13 -2.78 5.59
CA GLU A 18 15.01 -3.23 4.50
C GLU A 18 14.89 -2.32 3.27
N VAL A 19 13.67 -1.91 2.92
CA VAL A 19 13.42 -0.99 1.81
C VAL A 19 14.02 0.39 2.09
N LEU A 20 13.81 0.94 3.29
CA LEU A 20 14.36 2.24 3.68
C LEU A 20 15.89 2.24 3.72
N ASP A 21 16.50 1.18 4.26
CA ASP A 21 17.96 1.03 4.35
C ASP A 21 18.62 0.92 2.96
N SER A 22 17.93 0.29 2.01
CA SER A 22 18.33 0.27 0.59
C SER A 22 18.05 1.58 -0.17
N GLY A 23 17.64 2.65 0.51
CA GLY A 23 17.31 3.95 -0.11
C GLY A 23 16.00 3.96 -0.89
N GLY A 24 15.13 2.98 -0.66
CA GLY A 24 13.76 2.95 -1.18
C GLY A 24 12.82 3.87 -0.41
N VAL A 25 11.55 3.89 -0.82
CA VAL A 25 10.49 4.70 -0.22
C VAL A 25 9.24 3.87 -0.02
N ILE A 26 8.41 4.29 0.93
CA ILE A 26 7.05 3.83 1.13
C ILE A 26 6.10 4.93 0.71
N VAL A 27 5.39 4.67 -0.38
CA VAL A 27 4.32 5.53 -0.86
C VAL A 27 2.99 4.83 -0.74
N GLY A 28 1.94 5.61 -0.53
CA GLY A 28 0.59 5.10 -0.40
C GLY A 28 -0.47 5.96 -1.05
N ILE A 29 -1.65 5.36 -1.21
CA ILE A 29 -2.88 6.05 -1.60
C ILE A 29 -4.04 5.59 -0.74
N LYS A 30 -4.99 6.50 -0.53
CA LYS A 30 -6.29 6.18 0.05
C LYS A 30 -7.23 5.72 -1.06
N ALA A 31 -7.74 4.51 -0.96
CA ALA A 31 -8.78 3.98 -1.81
C ALA A 31 -10.13 4.08 -1.10
N GLU A 32 -10.93 5.08 -1.47
CA GLU A 32 -12.19 5.36 -0.79
C GLU A 32 -13.27 4.33 -1.16
N GLY A 33 -13.99 3.80 -0.18
CA GLY A 33 -15.01 2.76 -0.40
C GLY A 33 -14.47 1.38 -0.79
N PHE A 34 -13.18 1.14 -0.59
CA PHE A 34 -12.48 -0.11 -0.96
C PHE A 34 -12.10 -0.98 0.25
N ALA A 35 -12.53 -0.62 1.45
CA ALA A 35 -12.32 -1.45 2.63
C ALA A 35 -12.93 -2.85 2.43
N GLY A 36 -12.20 -3.89 2.85
CA GLY A 36 -12.58 -5.30 2.71
C GLY A 36 -12.44 -5.86 1.29
N VAL A 37 -12.59 -5.05 0.24
CA VAL A 37 -12.61 -5.49 -1.16
C VAL A 37 -11.33 -6.25 -1.55
N LEU A 38 -10.16 -5.75 -1.13
CA LEU A 38 -8.87 -6.39 -1.45
C LEU A 38 -8.67 -7.73 -0.70
N ILE A 39 -9.35 -7.93 0.42
CA ILE A 39 -9.30 -9.20 1.16
C ILE A 39 -10.32 -10.19 0.58
N GLU A 40 -11.54 -9.70 0.27
CA GLU A 40 -12.65 -10.52 -0.19
C GLU A 40 -12.47 -10.98 -1.65
N ASP A 41 -12.00 -10.10 -2.53
CA ASP A 41 -11.77 -10.39 -3.95
C ASP A 41 -10.30 -10.74 -4.21
N GLN A 42 -9.92 -11.96 -3.82
CA GLN A 42 -8.55 -12.47 -4.02
C GLN A 42 -8.13 -12.46 -5.49
N LYS A 43 -9.08 -12.59 -6.44
CA LYS A 43 -8.78 -12.53 -7.88
C LYS A 43 -8.37 -11.13 -8.30
N LEU A 44 -9.05 -10.09 -7.80
CA LEU A 44 -8.62 -8.71 -8.02
C LEU A 44 -7.23 -8.49 -7.42
N THR A 45 -7.00 -8.91 -6.18
CA THR A 45 -5.73 -8.66 -5.49
C THR A 45 -4.55 -9.33 -6.20
N ASP A 46 -4.70 -10.58 -6.64
CA ASP A 46 -3.70 -11.28 -7.44
C ASP A 46 -3.48 -10.63 -8.81
N SER A 47 -4.56 -10.20 -9.47
CA SER A 47 -4.50 -9.49 -10.75
C SER A 47 -3.77 -8.15 -10.63
N LEU A 48 -4.06 -7.36 -9.59
CA LEU A 48 -3.36 -6.11 -9.29
C LEU A 48 -1.88 -6.37 -8.99
N ALA A 49 -1.58 -7.37 -8.16
CA ALA A 49 -0.21 -7.71 -7.78
C ALA A 49 0.63 -8.07 -9.01
N LYS A 50 0.11 -8.94 -9.88
CA LYS A 50 0.74 -9.30 -11.15
C LYS A 50 0.91 -8.09 -12.08
N LYS A 51 -0.07 -7.19 -12.10
CA LYS A 51 -0.02 -6.00 -12.94
C LYS A 51 1.07 -5.04 -12.50
N VAL A 52 1.14 -4.71 -11.20
CA VAL A 52 2.20 -3.85 -10.67
C VAL A 52 3.57 -4.51 -10.76
N GLU A 53 3.66 -5.83 -10.59
CA GLU A 53 4.91 -6.55 -10.79
C GLU A 53 5.37 -6.46 -12.25
N LYS A 54 4.48 -6.73 -13.20
CA LYS A 54 4.80 -6.72 -14.63
C LYS A 54 5.09 -5.31 -15.17
N GLU A 55 4.34 -4.31 -14.74
CA GLU A 55 4.43 -2.95 -15.30
C GLU A 55 5.34 -2.02 -14.49
N ALA A 56 5.35 -2.13 -13.16
CA ALA A 56 6.17 -1.30 -12.27
C ALA A 56 7.41 -2.02 -11.72
N GLY A 57 7.50 -3.35 -11.81
CA GLY A 57 8.66 -4.10 -11.34
C GLY A 57 8.82 -4.11 -9.82
N VAL A 58 7.73 -3.87 -9.08
CA VAL A 58 7.65 -4.01 -7.61
C VAL A 58 7.25 -5.43 -7.25
N LYS A 59 7.65 -5.91 -6.07
CA LYS A 59 7.26 -7.26 -5.60
C LYS A 59 5.77 -7.39 -5.25
N GLY A 60 5.08 -6.28 -5.03
CA GLY A 60 3.68 -6.25 -4.64
C GLY A 60 3.29 -4.96 -3.93
N PHE A 61 2.15 -4.99 -3.26
CA PHE A 61 1.61 -3.91 -2.44
C PHE A 61 1.04 -4.47 -1.13
N ILE A 62 0.78 -3.59 -0.16
CA ILE A 62 0.23 -3.94 1.16
C ILE A 62 -1.01 -3.08 1.38
N SER A 63 -2.12 -3.67 1.82
CA SER A 63 -3.29 -2.91 2.25
C SER A 63 -3.38 -2.81 3.78
N THR A 64 -3.92 -1.71 4.32
CA THR A 64 -4.16 -1.58 5.78
C THR A 64 -5.20 -2.57 6.31
N ASP A 65 -6.00 -3.13 5.41
CA ASP A 65 -6.96 -4.19 5.67
C ASP A 65 -6.29 -5.52 6.01
N GLU A 66 -5.13 -5.80 5.43
CA GLU A 66 -4.36 -7.01 5.71
C GLU A 66 -3.62 -6.97 7.05
N LEU A 67 -3.62 -5.83 7.75
CA LEU A 67 -2.89 -5.65 9.00
C LEU A 67 -3.67 -6.19 10.22
N PRO A 68 -2.98 -6.80 11.21
CA PRO A 68 -1.52 -6.85 11.36
C PRO A 68 -0.86 -8.00 10.59
N LYS A 69 0.00 -7.66 9.63
CA LYS A 69 0.84 -8.56 8.83
C LYS A 69 2.14 -7.85 8.44
N TYR A 70 3.11 -8.58 7.88
CA TYR A 70 4.38 -8.02 7.40
C TYR A 70 5.20 -7.28 8.47
N GLY A 71 4.98 -7.59 9.75
CA GLY A 71 5.66 -6.91 10.87
C GLY A 71 5.12 -5.51 11.20
N LEU A 72 4.03 -5.08 10.56
CA LEU A 72 3.27 -3.88 10.93
C LEU A 72 2.20 -4.27 11.95
N ASN A 73 2.13 -3.50 13.04
CA ASN A 73 1.20 -3.73 14.13
C ASN A 73 -0.06 -2.83 14.01
N LYS A 74 -0.97 -2.94 14.97
CA LYS A 74 -2.21 -2.13 15.00
C LYS A 74 -1.94 -0.63 15.19
N GLN A 75 -0.86 -0.26 15.88
CA GLN A 75 -0.42 1.13 16.02
C GLN A 75 0.05 1.68 14.67
N ASP A 76 0.87 0.92 13.92
CA ASP A 76 1.31 1.30 12.58
C ASP A 76 0.09 1.50 11.66
N LYS A 77 -0.85 0.55 11.67
CA LYS A 77 -2.12 0.67 10.93
C LYS A 77 -2.82 1.99 11.25
N ARG A 78 -3.03 2.28 12.53
CA ARG A 78 -3.73 3.51 12.96
C ARG A 78 -2.99 4.77 12.53
N ASN A 79 -1.67 4.80 12.67
CA ASN A 79 -0.85 5.95 12.24
C ASN A 79 -0.99 6.18 10.73
N ILE A 80 -0.93 5.10 9.92
CA ILE A 80 -1.16 5.16 8.48
C ILE A 80 -2.57 5.69 8.20
N GLU A 81 -3.60 5.11 8.81
CA GLU A 81 -4.99 5.53 8.59
C GLU A 81 -5.23 7.00 8.94
N GLU A 82 -4.68 7.49 10.06
CA GLU A 82 -4.72 8.91 10.43
C GLU A 82 -3.96 9.78 9.43
N ALA A 83 -2.76 9.36 8.99
CA ALA A 83 -1.97 10.12 8.03
C ALA A 83 -2.64 10.26 6.66
N PHE A 84 -3.48 9.31 6.27
CA PHE A 84 -4.25 9.32 5.03
C PHE A 84 -5.68 9.84 5.19
N GLY A 85 -6.14 10.12 6.42
CA GLY A 85 -7.51 10.59 6.67
C GLY A 85 -8.57 9.57 6.26
N VAL A 86 -8.30 8.30 6.52
CA VAL A 86 -9.18 7.16 6.22
C VAL A 86 -10.45 7.24 7.05
N LYS A 87 -11.59 7.03 6.40
CA LYS A 87 -12.90 6.93 7.07
C LYS A 87 -13.38 5.48 7.08
N GLU A 88 -14.48 5.22 7.78
CA GLU A 88 -15.16 3.92 7.72
C GLU A 88 -15.52 3.59 6.26
N GLY A 89 -15.03 2.45 5.77
CA GLY A 89 -15.19 2.03 4.37
C GLY A 89 -14.00 2.34 3.45
N ASP A 90 -13.01 3.11 3.90
CA ASP A 90 -11.79 3.40 3.13
C ASP A 90 -10.65 2.44 3.49
N VAL A 91 -9.73 2.21 2.56
CA VAL A 91 -8.49 1.43 2.80
C VAL A 91 -7.28 2.19 2.26
N VAL A 92 -6.11 1.98 2.86
CA VAL A 92 -4.85 2.51 2.31
C VAL A 92 -4.08 1.38 1.67
N ILE A 93 -3.57 1.65 0.48
CA ILE A 93 -2.67 0.75 -0.24
C ILE A 93 -1.29 1.38 -0.24
N LEU A 94 -0.31 0.60 0.20
CA LEU A 94 1.09 0.98 0.35
C LEU A 94 1.96 0.16 -0.59
N VAL A 95 2.98 0.80 -1.15
CA VAL A 95 4.03 0.15 -1.91
C VAL A 95 5.37 0.59 -1.33
N ALA A 96 6.19 -0.39 -0.96
CA ALA A 96 7.53 -0.18 -0.41
C ALA A 96 8.55 -0.74 -1.41
N ASP A 97 9.18 0.13 -2.19
CA ASP A 97 10.20 -0.23 -3.18
C ASP A 97 11.03 1.01 -3.54
N GLN A 98 11.87 0.94 -4.56
CA GLN A 98 12.55 2.10 -5.13
C GLN A 98 11.53 3.15 -5.61
N ARG A 99 11.85 4.42 -5.41
CA ARG A 99 10.94 5.56 -5.67
C ARG A 99 10.22 5.48 -7.02
N GLU A 100 10.96 5.35 -8.11
CA GLU A 100 10.36 5.28 -9.45
C GLU A 100 9.37 4.12 -9.61
N LYS A 101 9.70 2.96 -9.04
CA LYS A 101 8.85 1.77 -9.11
C LYS A 101 7.62 1.92 -8.23
N ALA A 102 7.80 2.42 -7.01
CA ALA A 102 6.73 2.58 -6.04
C ALA A 102 5.71 3.63 -6.52
N GLU A 103 6.17 4.76 -7.05
CA GLU A 103 5.31 5.78 -7.67
C GLU A 103 4.53 5.20 -8.86
N LYS A 104 5.19 4.44 -9.74
CA LYS A 104 4.55 3.80 -10.90
C LYS A 104 3.51 2.76 -10.48
N ALA A 105 3.81 1.94 -9.48
CA ALA A 105 2.88 0.95 -8.95
C ALA A 105 1.62 1.61 -8.39
N ILE A 106 1.78 2.70 -7.63
CA ILE A 106 0.66 3.49 -7.10
C ILE A 106 -0.23 4.02 -8.23
N GLN A 107 0.36 4.57 -9.30
CA GLN A 107 -0.43 5.07 -10.44
C GLN A 107 -1.26 3.97 -11.11
N ILE A 108 -0.69 2.77 -11.26
CA ILE A 108 -1.40 1.61 -11.83
C ILE A 108 -2.57 1.20 -10.91
N ILE A 109 -2.32 1.11 -9.60
CA ILE A 109 -3.35 0.75 -8.62
C ILE A 109 -4.48 1.78 -8.61
N GLU A 110 -4.14 3.08 -8.58
CA GLU A 110 -5.11 4.17 -8.61
C GLU A 110 -5.99 4.09 -9.87
N ALA A 111 -5.39 3.86 -11.03
CA ALA A 111 -6.10 3.69 -12.30
C ALA A 111 -7.03 2.46 -12.32
N GLU A 112 -6.63 1.35 -11.72
CA GLU A 112 -7.47 0.14 -11.66
C GLU A 112 -8.64 0.28 -10.67
N ILE A 113 -8.40 0.92 -9.54
CA ILE A 113 -9.43 1.19 -8.53
C ILE A 113 -10.46 2.18 -9.08
N ALA A 114 -10.02 3.21 -9.81
CA ALA A 114 -10.91 4.17 -10.45
C ALA A 114 -11.90 3.50 -11.42
N LYS A 115 -11.44 2.54 -12.24
CA LYS A 115 -12.30 1.80 -13.19
C LYS A 115 -13.40 0.97 -12.55
N ARG A 116 -13.26 0.61 -11.27
CA ARG A 116 -14.25 -0.18 -10.52
C ARG A 116 -15.26 0.67 -9.77
N LYS A 117 -15.04 1.99 -9.68
CA LYS A 117 -16.01 2.94 -9.12
C LYS A 117 -17.08 3.36 -10.13
N GLU A 118 -16.86 3.12 -11.43
CA GLU A 118 -17.83 3.30 -12.52
C GLU A 118 -18.71 2.05 -12.72
#